data_AF-A0A009MCI3-F1
#
_entry.id   AF-A0A009MCI3-F1
#
_cell.length_a   1.000
_cell.length_b   1.000
_cell.length_c   1.000
_cell.angle_alpha   90.00
_cell.angle_beta   90.00
_cell.angle_gamma   90.00
#
_symmetry.space_group_name_H-M   'P 1'
#
loop_
_entity.id
_entity.type
_entity.pdbx_description
1 polymer ?
#
loop_
_entity_poly.entity_id
_entity_poly.type
_entity_poly.pdbx_seq_one_letter_code
_entity_poly.pdbx_strand_id
1 'polypeptide(L)'
;MKDMMGNGFIANADAFSVSTQIYVRMRRVTGRVIDAMYVVQNKDYAKYVIALALESEDDELKRCVERLKSLVDTIPEPSQKEKIAVVKVDEESEITAEDIYRAQVPHHYIGALR
;
A
#
# COMPACT_ATOMS: atom_id res chain seq x y z
N MET A 1 -2.07 -28.33 1.33
CA MET A 1 -2.21 -26.89 1.12
C MET A 1 -3.51 -26.47 1.76
N LYS A 2 -3.47 -26.10 3.04
CA LYS A 2 -4.64 -26.04 3.90
C LYS A 2 -4.57 -24.74 4.73
N ASP A 3 -5.60 -23.93 4.60
CA ASP A 3 -6.05 -22.89 5.54
C ASP A 3 -5.23 -21.58 5.71
N MET A 4 -4.19 -21.33 4.90
CA MET A 4 -3.32 -20.15 5.14
C MET A 4 -3.89 -18.80 4.66
N MET A 5 -4.84 -18.80 3.71
CA MET A 5 -5.43 -17.55 3.16
C MET A 5 -6.72 -17.09 3.87
N GLY A 6 -7.41 -17.97 4.61
CA GLY A 6 -8.73 -17.67 5.19
C GLY A 6 -8.69 -17.15 6.62
N ASN A 7 -7.81 -17.69 7.46
CA ASN A 7 -7.85 -17.40 8.90
C ASN A 7 -7.27 -16.04 9.29
N GLY A 8 -6.25 -15.55 8.57
CA GLY A 8 -5.63 -14.26 8.86
C GLY A 8 -6.55 -13.06 8.62
N PHE A 9 -7.43 -13.16 7.61
CA PHE A 9 -8.43 -12.13 7.31
C PHE A 9 -9.55 -12.11 8.34
N ILE A 10 -10.09 -13.27 8.72
CA ILE A 10 -11.17 -13.37 9.73
C ILE A 10 -10.67 -12.90 11.10
N ALA A 11 -9.44 -13.23 11.48
CA ALA A 11 -8.85 -12.81 12.75
C ALA A 11 -8.69 -11.29 12.90
N ASN A 12 -8.68 -10.54 11.80
CA ASN A 12 -8.44 -9.09 11.79
C ASN A 12 -9.54 -8.30 11.06
N ALA A 13 -10.76 -8.85 10.94
CA ALA A 13 -11.87 -8.18 10.24
C ALA A 13 -12.18 -6.79 10.80
N ASP A 14 -12.12 -6.62 12.12
CA ASP A 14 -12.32 -5.33 12.78
C ASP A 14 -11.19 -4.34 12.47
N ALA A 15 -9.93 -4.81 12.48
CA ALA A 15 -8.79 -3.99 12.10
C ALA A 15 -8.93 -3.52 10.65
N PHE A 16 -9.35 -4.41 9.74
CA PHE A 16 -9.55 -4.08 8.34
C PHE A 16 -10.67 -3.05 8.15
N SER A 17 -11.79 -3.23 8.85
CA SER A 17 -12.90 -2.26 8.85
C SER A 17 -12.41 -0.87 9.29
N VAL A 18 -11.67 -0.79 10.40
CA VAL A 18 -11.10 0.49 10.86
C VAL A 18 -10.08 1.06 9.87
N SER A 19 -9.22 0.23 9.26
CA SER A 19 -8.27 0.65 8.23
C SER A 19 -8.97 1.23 6.99
N THR A 20 -10.13 0.70 6.59
CA THR A 20 -10.91 1.30 5.49
C THR A 20 -11.52 2.65 5.86
N GLN A 21 -11.96 2.84 7.11
CA GLN A 21 -12.45 4.13 7.60
C GLN A 21 -11.33 5.18 7.60
N ILE A 22 -10.14 4.79 8.05
CA ILE A 22 -8.93 5.62 7.99
C ILE A 22 -8.60 5.97 6.54
N TYR A 23 -8.60 5.01 5.61
CA TYR A 23 -8.36 5.26 4.19
C TYR A 23 -9.32 6.32 3.62
N VAL A 24 -10.63 6.16 3.85
CA VAL A 24 -11.65 7.09 3.34
C VAL A 24 -11.43 8.49 3.89
N ARG A 25 -11.16 8.60 5.20
CA ARG A 25 -10.99 9.89 5.86
C ARG A 25 -9.67 10.56 5.45
N MET A 26 -8.56 9.84 5.43
CA MET A 26 -7.26 10.34 4.96
C MET A 26 -7.32 10.87 3.53
N ARG A 27 -8.01 10.17 2.62
CA ARG A 27 -8.18 10.62 1.23
C ARG A 27 -8.94 11.94 1.14
N ARG A 28 -9.92 12.16 2.03
CA ARG A 28 -10.71 13.39 2.07
C ARG A 28 -9.95 14.56 2.69
N VAL A 29 -9.25 14.32 3.80
CA VAL A 29 -8.63 15.41 4.59
C VAL A 29 -7.21 15.75 4.14
N THR A 30 -6.45 14.78 3.63
CA THR A 30 -5.04 14.96 3.23
C THR A 30 -4.76 14.64 1.77
N GLY A 31 -5.74 14.09 1.03
CA GLY A 31 -5.54 13.58 -0.32
C GLY A 31 -4.73 12.27 -0.41
N ARG A 32 -4.23 11.76 0.72
CA ARG A 32 -3.39 10.55 0.75
C ARG A 32 -4.21 9.28 0.66
N VAL A 33 -3.70 8.31 -0.11
CA VAL A 33 -4.24 6.95 -0.25
C VAL A 33 -3.31 5.99 0.46
N ILE A 34 -3.88 5.05 1.20
CA ILE A 34 -3.16 3.98 1.90
C ILE A 34 -3.73 2.63 1.49
N ASP A 35 -2.93 1.57 1.62
CA ASP A 35 -3.40 0.21 1.41
C ASP A 35 -3.98 -0.35 2.71
N ALA A 36 -5.31 -0.40 2.81
CA ALA A 36 -5.99 -0.90 4.01
C ALA A 36 -5.75 -2.39 4.28
N MET A 37 -5.50 -3.19 3.25
CA MET A 37 -5.17 -4.61 3.41
C MET A 37 -3.75 -4.76 3.96
N TYR A 38 -2.81 -3.97 3.46
CA TYR A 38 -1.44 -4.03 3.95
C TYR A 38 -1.31 -3.52 5.39
N VAL A 39 -2.15 -2.57 5.83
CA VAL A 39 -2.23 -2.15 7.24
C VAL A 39 -2.48 -3.34 8.16
N VAL A 40 -3.36 -4.28 7.80
CA VAL A 40 -3.68 -5.43 8.66
C VAL A 40 -2.75 -6.64 8.49
N GLN A 41 -1.82 -6.56 7.54
CA GLN A 41 -0.82 -7.60 7.28
C GLN A 41 0.55 -7.24 7.84
N ASN A 42 0.82 -5.95 8.06
CA ASN A 42 2.12 -5.46 8.49
C ASN A 42 2.00 -4.45 9.64
N LYS A 43 2.39 -4.89 10.84
CA LYS A 43 2.35 -4.08 12.07
C LYS A 43 3.15 -2.78 11.97
N ASP A 44 4.30 -2.78 11.30
CA ASP A 44 5.13 -1.57 11.17
C ASP A 44 4.50 -0.57 10.21
N TYR A 45 3.90 -1.05 9.12
CA TYR A 45 3.11 -0.20 8.23
C TYR A 45 1.88 0.39 8.94
N ALA A 46 1.20 -0.40 9.78
CA ALA A 46 0.10 0.10 10.60
C ALA A 46 0.54 1.25 11.53
N LYS A 47 1.69 1.11 12.21
CA LYS A 47 2.27 2.18 13.05
C LYS A 47 2.61 3.43 12.23
N TYR A 48 3.18 3.25 11.05
CA TYR A 48 3.47 4.37 10.14
C TYR A 48 2.20 5.12 9.74
N VAL A 49 1.15 4.40 9.34
CA VAL A 49 -0.16 5.00 8.98
C VAL A 49 -0.78 5.72 10.18
N ILE A 50 -0.69 5.16 11.39
CA ILE A 50 -1.14 5.81 12.62
C ILE A 50 -0.44 7.16 12.83
N ALA A 51 0.90 7.19 12.73
CA ALA A 51 1.67 8.42 12.88
C ALA A 51 1.24 9.47 11.84
N LEU A 52 1.18 9.07 10.56
CA LEU A 52 0.79 9.93 9.45
C LEU A 52 -0.63 10.48 9.59
N ALA A 53 -1.56 9.67 10.12
CA ALA A 53 -2.93 10.09 10.36
C ALA A 53 -3.03 11.13 11.49
N LEU A 54 -2.24 10.99 12.56
CA LEU A 54 -2.23 11.94 13.69
C LEU A 54 -1.72 13.32 13.30
N GLU A 55 -0.86 13.43 12.28
CA GLU A 55 -0.39 14.72 11.74
C GLU A 55 -1.49 15.56 11.05
N SER A 56 -2.61 14.95 10.68
CA SER A 56 -3.68 15.66 9.95
C SER A 56 -4.59 16.52 10.83
N GLU A 57 -4.45 16.43 12.16
CA GLU A 57 -5.26 17.11 13.17
C GLU A 57 -6.79 16.89 13.08
N ASP A 58 -7.28 15.98 12.24
CA ASP A 58 -8.70 15.66 12.06
C ASP A 58 -9.26 14.77 13.19
N ASP A 59 -10.31 15.23 13.86
CA ASP A 59 -10.85 14.55 15.05
C ASP A 59 -11.52 13.21 14.73
N GLU A 60 -12.18 13.09 13.58
CA GLU A 60 -12.78 11.82 13.15
C GLU A 60 -11.67 10.80 12.85
N LEU A 61 -10.59 11.23 12.20
CA LEU A 61 -9.43 10.40 11.95
C LEU A 61 -8.72 10.01 13.24
N LYS A 62 -8.55 10.93 14.21
CA LYS A 62 -8.01 10.60 15.54
C LYS A 62 -8.81 9.49 16.21
N ARG A 63 -10.14 9.55 16.18
CA ARG A 63 -10.99 8.48 16.75
C ARG A 63 -10.78 7.15 16.06
N CYS A 64 -10.64 7.14 14.73
CA CYS A 64 -10.34 5.92 13.98
C CYS A 64 -8.96 5.36 14.33
N VAL A 65 -7.97 6.24 14.48
CA VAL A 65 -6.60 5.89 14.89
C VAL A 65 -6.57 5.27 16.28
N GLU A 66 -7.30 5.82 17.25
CA GLU A 66 -7.37 5.23 18.60
C GLU A 66 -7.97 3.81 18.58
N ARG A 67 -8.98 3.57 17.74
CA ARG A 67 -9.53 2.22 17.52
C ARG A 67 -8.53 1.29 16.84
N LEU A 68 -7.73 1.79 15.89
CA LEU A 68 -6.70 0.99 15.24
C LEU A 68 -5.57 0.62 16.22
N LYS A 69 -5.16 1.55 17.09
CA LYS A 69 -4.13 1.31 18.12
C LYS A 69 -4.50 0.13 19.03
N SER A 70 -5.76 0.03 19.47
CA SER A 70 -6.20 -1.10 20.30
C SER A 70 -6.19 -2.46 19.58
N LEU A 71 -6.14 -2.43 18.23
CA LEU A 71 -6.12 -3.62 17.38
C LEU A 71 -4.73 -3.90 16.81
N VAL A 72 -3.78 -2.98 16.91
CA VAL A 72 -2.48 -3.09 16.23
C VAL A 72 -1.62 -4.24 16.75
N ASP A 73 -1.85 -4.66 18.00
CA ASP A 73 -1.13 -5.76 18.63
C ASP A 73 -1.64 -7.14 18.21
N THR A 74 -2.83 -7.23 17.58
CA THR A 74 -3.34 -8.48 16.99
C THR A 74 -2.79 -8.71 15.58
N ILE A 75 -2.20 -7.68 14.97
CA ILE A 75 -1.60 -7.74 13.64
C ILE A 75 -0.31 -8.56 13.71
N PRO A 76 -0.12 -9.54 12.82
CA PRO A 76 1.11 -10.33 12.80
C PRO A 76 2.34 -9.45 12.58
N GLU A 77 3.44 -9.82 13.23
CA GLU A 77 4.72 -9.17 12.94
C GLU A 77 5.14 -9.48 11.51
N PRO A 78 5.67 -8.49 10.78
CA PRO A 78 6.13 -8.72 9.42
C PRO A 78 7.25 -9.77 9.43
N SER A 79 7.04 -10.87 8.70
CA SER A 79 8.11 -11.83 8.46
C SER A 79 9.21 -11.12 7.69
N GLN A 80 10.41 -11.05 8.26
CA GLN A 80 11.58 -10.38 7.66
C GLN A 80 11.97 -10.92 6.26
N LYS A 81 11.32 -11.98 5.78
CA LYS A 81 11.53 -12.60 4.48
C LYS A 81 11.01 -11.79 3.28
N GLU A 82 10.21 -10.75 3.51
CA GLU A 82 9.71 -9.85 2.44
C GLU A 82 10.47 -8.52 2.35
N LYS A 83 11.71 -8.46 2.86
CA LYS A 83 12.64 -7.43 2.40
C LYS A 83 12.95 -7.72 0.94
N ILE A 84 12.17 -7.08 0.08
CA ILE A 84 12.34 -6.85 -1.36
C ILE A 84 13.67 -7.45 -1.81
N ALA A 85 13.60 -8.61 -2.47
CA ALA A 85 14.68 -9.02 -3.34
C ALA A 85 14.86 -7.87 -4.33
N VAL A 86 15.87 -7.04 -4.08
CA VAL A 86 16.40 -6.13 -5.08
C VAL A 86 16.74 -7.06 -6.23
N VAL A 87 15.87 -7.08 -7.24
CA VAL A 87 16.21 -7.68 -8.53
C VAL A 87 17.48 -6.96 -8.92
N LYS A 88 18.61 -7.66 -8.82
CA LYS A 88 19.81 -7.26 -9.54
C LYS A 88 19.35 -7.22 -10.99
N VAL A 89 19.06 -6.02 -11.48
CA VAL A 89 19.08 -5.77 -12.90
C VAL A 89 20.54 -6.03 -13.25
N ASP A 90 20.80 -7.13 -13.94
CA ASP A 90 22.10 -7.37 -14.57
C ASP A 90 22.35 -6.16 -15.49
N GLU A 91 23.15 -5.21 -15.01
CA GLU A 91 23.61 -4.05 -15.76
C GLU A 91 24.75 -4.45 -16.71
N GLU A 92 24.54 -5.40 -17.64
CA GLU A 92 25.57 -5.74 -18.64
C GLU A 92 25.01 -6.11 -20.02
N SER A 93 24.00 -5.38 -20.50
CA SER A 93 23.73 -5.38 -21.95
C SER A 93 23.63 -3.93 -22.43
N GLU A 94 24.64 -3.47 -23.17
CA GLU A 94 24.59 -2.19 -23.86
C GLU A 94 23.37 -2.18 -24.78
N ILE A 95 22.49 -1.19 -24.61
CA ILE A 95 21.28 -1.04 -25.41
C ILE A 95 21.69 -0.79 -26.86
N THR A 96 21.43 -1.77 -27.73
CA THR A 96 21.78 -1.68 -29.15
C THR A 96 20.81 -0.78 -29.92
N ALA A 97 21.23 -0.26 -31.08
CA ALA A 97 20.37 0.56 -31.93
C ALA A 97 19.12 -0.20 -32.40
N GLU A 98 19.26 -1.51 -32.59
CA GLU A 98 18.19 -2.44 -32.95
C GLU A 98 17.14 -2.58 -31.84
N ASP A 99 17.55 -2.55 -30.56
CA ASP A 99 16.62 -2.61 -29.44
C ASP A 99 15.83 -1.31 -29.30
N ILE A 100 16.48 -0.17 -29.55
CA ILE A 100 15.81 1.14 -29.62
C ILE A 100 14.78 1.15 -30.76
N TYR A 101 15.15 0.63 -31.94
CA TYR A 101 14.24 0.58 -33.09
C TYR A 101 13.01 -0.29 -32.81
N ARG A 102 13.19 -1.46 -32.20
CA ARG A 102 12.07 -2.35 -31.84
C ARG A 102 11.17 -1.78 -30.75
N ALA A 103 11.70 -0.93 -29.88
CA ALA A 103 10.94 -0.27 -28.83
C ALA A 103 10.12 0.94 -29.33
N GLN A 104 10.32 1.40 -30.58
CA GLN A 104 9.53 2.50 -31.12
C GLN A 104 8.08 2.09 -31.32
N VAL A 105 7.18 2.68 -30.54
CA VAL A 105 5.74 2.55 -30.73
C VAL A 105 5.31 3.55 -31.81
N PRO A 106 4.57 3.13 -32.85
CA PRO A 106 4.04 4.06 -33.84
C PRO A 106 3.02 5.00 -33.18
N HIS A 107 3.41 6.25 -32.96
CA HIS A 107 2.52 7.29 -32.45
C HIS A 107 1.63 7.81 -33.58
N HIS A 108 0.39 7.32 -33.65
CA HIS A 108 -0.65 7.97 -34.44
C HIS A 108 -1.30 9.06 -33.58
N TYR A 109 -1.10 10.33 -33.96
CA TYR A 109 -1.74 11.45 -33.29
C TYR A 109 -3.25 11.48 -33.63
N ILE A 110 -4.09 11.04 -32.69
CA ILE A 110 -5.55 11.08 -32.80
C ILE A 110 -6.06 12.30 -32.00
N GLY A 111 -5.77 13.49 -32.52
CA GLY A 111 -6.29 14.73 -31.97
C GLY A 111 -6.41 15.76 -33.09
N ALA A 112 -7.57 16.39 -33.25
CA ALA A 112 -7.65 17.64 -33.98
C ALA A 112 -7.53 18.75 -32.94
N LEU A 113 -6.50 19.59 -33.05
CA LEU A 113 -6.42 20.84 -32.30
C LEU A 113 -7.65 21.68 -32.70
N ARG A 114 -8.51 21.97 -31.73
CA ARG A 114 -9.69 22.81 -31.89
C ARG A 114 -9.60 24.01 -30.99
#